data_AF-A0A3M6JXF4-F1
#
_entry.id   AF-A0A3M6JXF4-F1
#
_cell.length_a   1.000
_cell.length_b   1.000
_cell.length_c   1.000
_cell.angle_alpha   90.00
_cell.angle_beta   90.00
_cell.angle_gamma   90.00
#
_symmetry.space_group_name_H-M   'P 1'
#
loop_
_entity.id
_entity.type
_entity.pdbx_description
1 polymer ?
#
loop_
_entity_poly.entity_id
_entity_poly.type
_entity_poly.pdbx_seq_one_letter_code
_entity_poly.pdbx_strand_id
1 'polypeptide(L)'
;MTDFSSTEKTILVQYGIKKYENEEAVFEKLKTIMSEKDIQRNIDTLIATQVVRRIGPEVLQNNESHTELPELPENLKSVIENL
;
A
#
# COMPACT_ATOMS: atom_id res chain seq x y z
N MET A 1 13.29 4.79 13.78
CA MET A 1 12.30 4.39 12.76
C MET A 1 11.05 5.17 13.08
N THR A 2 10.46 5.84 12.09
CA THR A 2 9.19 6.55 12.29
C THR A 2 8.12 5.49 12.50
N ASP A 3 7.53 5.43 13.70
CA ASP A 3 6.43 4.51 13.97
C ASP A 3 5.16 5.03 13.32
N PHE A 4 4.88 4.55 12.11
CA PHE A 4 3.60 4.76 11.45
C PHE A 4 2.52 3.94 12.18
N SER A 5 1.38 4.56 12.41
CA SER A 5 0.18 3.88 12.89
C SER A 5 -0.29 2.82 11.88
N SER A 6 -1.12 1.88 12.33
CA SER A 6 -1.69 0.84 11.45
C SER A 6 -2.40 1.44 10.24
N THR A 7 -3.18 2.51 10.44
CA THR A 7 -3.89 3.21 9.37
C THR A 7 -2.92 3.84 8.36
N GLU A 8 -1.88 4.51 8.83
CA GLU A 8 -0.87 5.11 7.96
C GLU A 8 -0.13 4.06 7.14
N LYS A 9 0.20 2.92 7.74
CA LYS A 9 0.80 1.79 7.02
C LYS A 9 -0.12 1.29 5.90
N THR A 10 -1.42 1.16 6.17
CA THR A 10 -2.41 0.78 5.16
C THR A 10 -2.50 1.79 4.03
N ILE A 11 -2.51 3.10 4.34
CA ILE A 11 -2.51 4.18 3.35
C ILE A 11 -1.24 4.09 2.48
N LEU A 12 -0.06 3.94 3.10
CA LEU A 12 1.21 3.82 2.38
C LEU A 12 1.20 2.64 1.40
N VAL A 13 0.63 1.49 1.80
CA VAL A 13 0.49 0.33 0.92
C VAL A 13 -0.44 0.62 -0.25
N GLN A 14 -1.62 1.20 -0.02
CA GLN A 14 -2.56 1.53 -1.11
C GLN A 14 -1.98 2.53 -2.11
N TYR A 15 -1.28 3.57 -1.62
CA TYR A 15 -0.62 4.55 -2.49
C TYR A 15 0.62 3.97 -3.19
N GLY A 16 1.35 3.06 -2.54
CA GLY A 16 2.41 2.28 -3.19
C GLY A 16 1.85 1.45 -4.35
N ILE A 17 0.76 0.71 -4.12
CA ILE A 17 0.07 -0.06 -5.16
C ILE A 17 -0.40 0.85 -6.30
N LYS A 18 -0.96 2.03 -6.00
CA LYS A 18 -1.35 3.01 -7.01
C LYS A 18 -0.19 3.51 -7.86
N LYS A 19 1.02 3.61 -7.30
CA LYS A 19 2.21 4.15 -7.97
C LYS A 19 2.92 3.11 -8.82
N TYR A 20 2.97 1.85 -8.38
CA TYR A 20 3.78 0.80 -9.02
C TYR A 20 2.98 -0.32 -9.67
N GLU A 21 1.74 -0.57 -9.23
CA GLU A 21 0.83 -1.63 -9.72
C GLU A 21 1.40 -3.06 -9.73
N ASN A 22 2.60 -3.27 -9.20
CA ASN A 22 3.30 -4.55 -9.14
C ASN A 22 3.68 -4.85 -7.67
N GLU A 23 3.33 -6.05 -7.20
CA GLU A 23 3.51 -6.47 -5.81
C GLU A 23 4.98 -6.45 -5.38
N GLU A 24 5.89 -6.98 -6.20
CA GLU A 24 7.32 -7.02 -5.90
C GLU A 24 7.89 -5.59 -5.80
N ALA A 25 7.55 -4.72 -6.75
CA ALA A 25 7.97 -3.32 -6.73
C ALA A 25 7.44 -2.57 -5.50
N VAL A 26 6.17 -2.78 -5.13
CA VAL A 26 5.57 -2.21 -3.91
C VAL A 26 6.33 -2.68 -2.68
N PHE A 27 6.60 -3.98 -2.60
CA PHE A 27 7.30 -4.59 -1.47
C PHE A 27 8.73 -4.06 -1.33
N GLU A 28 9.49 -4.04 -2.41
CA GLU A 28 10.87 -3.55 -2.46
C GLU A 28 11.00 -2.08 -2.03
N LYS A 29 10.00 -1.26 -2.32
CA LYS A 29 9.99 0.14 -1.93
C LYS A 29 9.57 0.33 -0.49
N LEU A 30 8.50 -0.34 -0.06
CA LEU A 30 7.95 -0.19 1.29
C LEU A 30 8.81 -0.86 2.37
N LYS A 31 9.62 -1.88 2.05
CA LYS A 31 10.53 -2.53 3.02
C LYS A 31 11.59 -1.58 3.60
N THR A 32 11.86 -0.46 2.92
CA THR A 32 12.75 0.60 3.42
C THR A 32 12.12 1.44 4.54
N ILE A 33 10.80 1.34 4.71
CA ILE A 33 9.99 2.19 5.59
C ILE A 33 9.32 1.38 6.71
N MET A 34 8.90 0.15 6.45
CA MET A 34 8.26 -0.73 7.43
C MET A 34 8.65 -2.20 7.23
N SER A 35 8.28 -3.07 8.18
CA SER A 35 8.64 -4.48 8.14
C SER A 35 7.91 -5.24 7.03
N GLU A 36 8.58 -6.23 6.43
CA GLU A 36 8.02 -7.14 5.42
C GLU A 36 6.70 -7.79 5.87
N LYS A 37 6.66 -8.20 7.14
CA LYS A 37 5.46 -8.79 7.76
C LYS A 37 4.28 -7.82 7.76
N ASP A 38 4.52 -6.55 8.03
CA ASP A 38 3.47 -5.53 8.01
C ASP A 38 2.97 -5.27 6.59
N ILE A 39 3.88 -5.25 5.60
CA ILE A 39 3.53 -5.04 4.18
C ILE A 39 2.62 -6.18 3.72
N GLN A 40 3.06 -7.43 3.90
CA GLN A 40 2.29 -8.60 3.47
C GLN A 40 0.92 -8.65 4.15
N ARG A 41 0.87 -8.43 5.48
CA ARG A 41 -0.39 -8.42 6.21
C ARG A 41 -1.35 -7.35 5.70
N ASN A 42 -0.86 -6.17 5.35
CA ASN A 42 -1.69 -5.11 4.78
C ASN A 42 -2.20 -5.49 3.39
N ILE A 43 -1.35 -6.02 2.51
CA ILE A 43 -1.77 -6.50 1.18
C ILE A 43 -2.85 -7.58 1.31
N ASP A 44 -2.63 -8.59 2.15
CA ASP A 44 -3.58 -9.68 2.38
C ASP A 44 -4.92 -9.14 2.91
N THR A 45 -4.86 -8.19 3.85
CA THR A 45 -6.05 -7.55 4.40
C THR A 45 -6.80 -6.77 3.32
N LEU A 46 -6.10 -5.95 2.52
CA LEU A 46 -6.71 -5.15 1.46
C LEU A 46 -7.35 -6.01 0.36
N ILE A 47 -6.75 -7.16 0.05
CA ILE A 47 -7.32 -8.14 -0.87
C ILE A 47 -8.57 -8.80 -0.25
N ALA A 48 -8.48 -9.24 1.01
CA ALA A 48 -9.57 -9.90 1.71
C ALA A 48 -10.79 -8.96 1.90
N THR A 49 -10.56 -7.67 2.07
CA THR A 49 -11.62 -6.64 2.17
C THR A 49 -12.05 -6.07 0.82
N GLN A 50 -11.54 -6.62 -0.29
CA GLN A 50 -11.86 -6.19 -1.66
C GLN A 50 -11.51 -4.72 -1.97
N VAL A 51 -10.67 -4.09 -1.15
CA VAL A 51 -10.13 -2.73 -1.38
C VAL A 51 -9.06 -2.75 -2.45
N VAL A 52 -8.28 -3.84 -2.53
CA VAL A 52 -7.31 -4.12 -3.58
C VAL A 52 -7.69 -5.42 -4.27
N ARG A 53 -7.40 -5.52 -5.56
CA ARG A 53 -7.57 -6.75 -6.34
C ARG A 53 -6.28 -7.14 -7.03
N ARG A 54 -6.03 -8.45 -7.12
CA ARG A 54 -4.97 -9.04 -7.94
C ARG A 54 -5.53 -9.32 -9.34
N ILE A 55 -5.02 -8.62 -10.35
CA ILE A 55 -5.49 -8.73 -11.75
C ILE A 55 -4.55 -9.55 -12.64
N GLY A 56 -3.36 -9.88 -12.14
CA GLY A 56 -2.39 -10.76 -12.78
C GLY A 56 -1.52 -11.44 -11.72
N PRO A 57 -0.57 -12.31 -12.11
CA PRO A 57 0.26 -13.05 -11.16
C PRO A 57 0.90 -12.17 -10.08
N GLU A 58 1.37 -10.98 -10.46
CA GLU A 58 2.04 -10.02 -9.55
C GLU A 58 1.43 -8.61 -9.63
N VAL A 59 0.30 -8.46 -10.33
CA VAL A 59 -0.28 -7.14 -10.59
C VAL A 59 -1.38 -6.86 -9.58
N LEU A 60 -1.20 -5.81 -8.78
CA LEU A 60 -2.13 -5.34 -7.77
C LEU A 60 -2.74 -4.01 -8.19
N GLN A 61 -4.04 -3.85 -7.95
CA GLN A 61 -4.76 -2.63 -8.30
C GLN A 61 -5.72 -2.25 -7.18
N ASN A 62 -5.78 -0.96 -6.81
CA ASN A 62 -6.84 -0.46 -5.93
C ASN A 62 -8.19 -0.61 -6.62
N ASN A 63 -9.15 -1.17 -5.92
CA ASN A 63 -10.51 -1.39 -6.39
C ASN A 63 -11.35 -0.12 -6.15
N GLU A 64 -10.94 0.99 -6.79
CA GLU A 64 -11.58 2.31 -6.62
C GLU A 64 -13.07 2.32 -7.03
N SER A 65 -13.54 1.30 -7.76
CA SER A 65 -14.96 1.06 -8.03
C SER A 65 -15.76 0.56 -6.82
N HIS A 66 -15.12 -0.02 -5.81
CA HIS A 66 -15.75 -0.58 -4.62
C HIS A 66 -15.48 0.26 -3.37
N THR A 67 -14.25 0.75 -3.24
CA THR A 67 -13.80 1.54 -2.09
C THR A 67 -12.94 2.69 -2.59
N GLU A 68 -13.30 3.91 -2.21
CA GLU A 68 -12.50 5.10 -2.53
C GLU A 68 -11.13 5.04 -1.86
N LEU A 69 -10.11 5.53 -2.56
CA LEU A 69 -8.77 5.64 -2.00
C LEU A 69 -8.80 6.65 -0.83
N PRO A 70 -8.23 6.33 0.34
CA PRO A 70 -8.22 7.24 1.47
C PRO A 70 -7.47 8.53 1.14
N GLU A 71 -7.87 9.63 1.77
CA GLU A 71 -7.14 10.90 1.70
C GLU A 71 -5.71 10.71 2.21
N LEU A 72 -4.73 11.28 1.49
CA LEU A 72 -3.32 11.19 1.84
C LEU A 72 -2.96 12.26 2.89
N PRO A 73 -2.63 11.86 4.14
CA PRO A 73 -2.19 12.78 5.17
C PRO A 73 -0.89 13.49 4.78
N GLU A 74 -0.71 14.74 5.21
CA GLU A 74 0.47 15.54 4.85
C GLU A 74 1.79 14.89 5.26
N ASN A 75 1.83 14.23 6.42
CA ASN A 75 3.02 13.54 6.91
C ASN A 75 3.40 12.32 6.05
N LEU A 76 2.46 11.77 5.27
CA LEU A 76 2.71 10.66 4.35
C LEU A 76 3.02 11.12 2.92
N LYS A 77 2.63 12.34 2.52
CA LYS A 77 2.91 12.89 1.18
C LYS A 77 4.40 12.83 0.85
N SER A 78 5.24 13.36 1.73
CA SER A 78 6.69 13.35 1.53
C SER A 78 7.25 11.92 1.45
N VAL A 79 6.65 10.96 2.16
CA VAL A 79 7.09 9.56 2.10
C VAL A 79 6.76 8.96 0.73
N ILE A 80 5.54 9.15 0.24
CA ILE A 80 5.10 8.64 -1.07
C ILE A 80 5.86 9.28 -2.24
N GLU A 81 6.16 10.57 -2.15
CA GLU A 81 6.96 11.26 -3.16
C GLU A 81 8.39 10.68 -3.26
N ASN A 82 8.98 10.30 -2.11
CA ASN A 82 10.33 9.75 -2.04
C ASN A 82 10.41 8.22 -2.28
N LEU A 83 9.29 7.52 -2.47
CA LEU A 83 9.25 6.10 -2.88
C LEU A 83 9.81 5.91 -4.31
#